data_AF-A0A967HBM4-F1
#
_entry.id   AF-A0A967HBM4-F1
#
_cell.length_a   1.000
_cell.length_b   1.000
_cell.length_c   1.000
_cell.angle_alpha   90.00
_cell.angle_beta   90.00
_cell.angle_gamma   90.00
#
_symmetry.space_group_name_H-M   'P 1'
#
loop_
_entity.id
_entity.type
_entity.pdbx_description
1 polymer ?
#
loop_
_entity_poly.entity_id
_entity_poly.type
_entity_poly.pdbx_seq_one_letter_code
_entity_poly.pdbx_strand_id
1 'polypeptide(L)'
;QIGIVSIDEARERAAERGMDLVEVAADARPPVVKMMDYGKYKYEAARAAREARKKQHTIKVKEVKFRPGIEDHDYQFKVGHARRFL
;
A
#
# COMPACT_ATOMS: atom_id res chain seq x y z
N GLN A 1 -10.95 -24.84 -10.14
CA GLN A 1 -11.73 -23.74 -10.74
C GLN A 1 -13.16 -24.23 -10.92
N ILE A 2 -14.17 -23.49 -10.45
CA ILE A 2 -15.57 -23.97 -10.38
C ILE A 2 -16.36 -23.68 -11.68
N GLY A 3 -15.87 -22.78 -12.54
CA GLY A 3 -16.53 -22.40 -13.79
C GLY A 3 -17.55 -21.28 -13.58
N ILE A 4 -18.44 -21.08 -14.57
CA ILE A 4 -19.54 -20.11 -14.51
C ILE A 4 -20.73 -20.81 -13.84
N VAL A 5 -21.18 -20.29 -12.70
CA VAL A 5 -22.31 -20.81 -11.91
C VAL A 5 -23.31 -19.70 -11.64
N SER A 6 -24.52 -20.06 -11.21
CA SER A 6 -25.50 -19.06 -10.75
C SER A 6 -25.04 -18.43 -9.44
N ILE A 7 -25.55 -17.24 -9.14
CA ILE A 7 -25.27 -16.54 -7.87
C ILE A 7 -25.77 -17.36 -6.68
N ASP A 8 -26.93 -18.01 -6.80
CA ASP A 8 -27.53 -18.77 -5.70
C ASP A 8 -26.68 -20.00 -5.36
N GLU A 9 -26.23 -20.74 -6.37
CA GLU A 9 -25.32 -21.88 -6.20
C GLU A 9 -23.98 -21.42 -5.58
N ALA A 10 -23.47 -20.26 -5.99
CA ALA A 10 -22.25 -19.70 -5.42
C ALA A 10 -22.43 -19.30 -3.94
N ARG A 11 -23.59 -18.75 -3.58
CA ARG A 11 -23.92 -18.37 -2.19
C ARG A 11 -24.11 -19.58 -1.29
N GLU A 12 -24.80 -20.61 -1.78
CA GLU A 12 -25.00 -21.86 -1.04
C GLU A 12 -23.67 -22.54 -0.74
N ARG A 13 -22.79 -22.68 -1.74
CA ARG A 13 -21.45 -23.25 -1.56
C ARG A 13 -20.56 -22.43 -0.62
N ALA A 14 -20.70 -21.11 -0.61
CA ALA A 14 -19.99 -20.26 0.33
C ALA A 14 -20.50 -20.49 1.77
N ALA A 15 -21.82 -20.57 1.95
CA ALA A 15 -22.46 -20.84 3.23
C ALA A 15 -22.10 -22.23 3.80
N GLU A 16 -22.12 -23.28 2.97
CA GLU A 16 -21.68 -24.64 3.34
C GLU A 16 -20.26 -24.68 3.90
N ARG A 17 -19.40 -23.80 3.38
CA ARG A 17 -17.98 -23.70 3.77
C ARG A 17 -17.73 -22.67 4.86
N GLY A 18 -18.76 -21.94 5.32
CA GLY A 18 -18.64 -20.85 6.28
C GLY A 18 -17.74 -19.71 5.78
N MET A 19 -17.71 -19.45 4.48
CA MET A 19 -16.90 -18.40 3.84
C MET A 19 -17.80 -17.34 3.21
N ASP A 20 -17.24 -16.15 2.93
CA ASP A 20 -17.95 -15.10 2.20
C ASP A 20 -17.78 -15.27 0.70
N LEU A 21 -18.83 -14.94 -0.06
CA LEU A 21 -18.74 -14.77 -1.50
C LEU A 21 -18.33 -13.32 -1.80
N VAL A 22 -17.08 -13.11 -2.24
CA VAL A 22 -16.54 -11.78 -2.49
C VAL A 22 -16.37 -11.54 -3.99
N GLU A 23 -16.98 -10.47 -4.51
CA GLU A 23 -16.78 -10.00 -5.88
C GLU A 23 -15.38 -9.39 -6.05
N VAL A 24 -14.53 -10.03 -6.87
CA VAL A 24 -13.15 -9.56 -7.12
C VAL A 24 -13.01 -8.82 -8.44
N ALA A 25 -13.90 -9.08 -9.41
CA ALA A 25 -13.98 -8.33 -10.66
C ALA A 25 -15.44 -8.20 -11.10
N ALA A 26 -16.05 -7.06 -10.77
CA ALA A 26 -17.42 -6.73 -11.16
C ALA A 26 -17.53 -6.39 -12.66
N ASP A 27 -16.47 -5.84 -13.26
CA ASP A 27 -16.47 -5.41 -14.66
C ASP A 27 -16.34 -6.57 -15.67
N ALA A 28 -16.02 -7.77 -15.18
CA ALA A 28 -15.93 -8.96 -16.02
C ALA A 28 -17.32 -9.45 -16.45
N ARG A 29 -17.41 -10.07 -17.63
CA ARG A 29 -18.63 -10.72 -18.14
C ARG A 29 -18.34 -12.21 -18.37
N PRO A 30 -18.81 -13.11 -17.49
CA PRO A 30 -19.57 -12.86 -16.25
C PRO A 30 -18.70 -12.32 -15.10
N PRO A 31 -19.30 -11.67 -14.09
CA PRO A 31 -18.58 -11.18 -12.92
C PRO A 31 -17.80 -12.30 -12.23
N VAL A 32 -16.59 -11.99 -11.76
CA VAL A 32 -15.74 -12.98 -11.08
C VAL A 32 -15.88 -12.82 -9.57
N VAL A 33 -16.40 -13.86 -8.94
CA VAL A 33 -16.54 -14.02 -7.49
C VAL A 33 -15.52 -15.02 -6.96
N LYS A 34 -15.01 -14.78 -5.76
CA LYS A 34 -14.10 -15.68 -5.05
C LYS A 34 -14.61 -15.90 -3.62
N MET A 35 -14.68 -17.17 -3.22
CA MET A 35 -14.99 -17.53 -1.84
C MET A 35 -13.75 -17.27 -0.96
N MET A 36 -13.88 -16.38 0.01
CA MET A 36 -12.82 -16.07 0.98
C MET A 36 -13.40 -15.43 2.23
N ASP A 37 -12.64 -15.44 3.33
CA ASP A 37 -12.97 -14.61 4.51
C ASP A 37 -12.60 -13.14 4.23
N TYR A 38 -13.62 -12.29 4.10
CA TYR A 38 -13.42 -10.89 3.77
C TYR A 38 -12.75 -10.10 4.90
N GLY A 39 -13.02 -10.46 6.16
CA GLY A 39 -12.44 -9.81 7.33
C GLY A 39 -10.93 -10.04 7.41
N LYS A 40 -10.51 -11.29 7.26
CA LYS A 40 -9.10 -11.68 7.22
C LYS A 40 -8.37 -11.02 6.04
N TYR A 41 -8.98 -11.05 4.85
CA TYR A 41 -8.40 -10.40 3.67
C TYR A 41 -8.17 -8.90 3.88
N LYS A 42 -9.16 -8.18 4.43
CA LYS A 42 -9.04 -6.74 4.71
C LYS A 42 -7.92 -6.45 5.72
N TYR A 43 -7.77 -7.30 6.73
CA TYR A 43 -6.68 -7.18 7.71
C TYR A 43 -5.31 -7.38 7.04
N GLU A 44 -5.14 -8.43 6.25
CA GLU A 44 -3.89 -8.73 5.55
C GLU A 44 -3.54 -7.63 4.54
N ALA A 45 -4.51 -7.13 3.77
CA ALA A 45 -4.32 -6.02 2.84
C ALA A 45 -3.91 -4.73 3.56
N ALA A 46 -4.55 -4.41 4.69
CA ALA A 46 -4.17 -3.24 5.50
C ALA A 46 -2.78 -3.39 6.10
N ARG A 47 -2.41 -4.59 6.56
CA ARG A 47 -1.07 -4.90 7.07
C ARG A 47 -0.02 -4.76 5.98
N ALA A 48 -0.24 -5.35 4.80
CA ALA A 48 0.66 -5.25 3.65
C ALA A 48 0.84 -3.80 3.20
N ALA A 49 -0.24 -3.01 3.13
CA ALA A 49 -0.17 -1.58 2.80
C ALA A 49 0.64 -0.78 3.84
N ARG A 50 0.49 -1.08 5.13
CA ARG A 50 1.30 -0.46 6.20
C ARG A 50 2.77 -0.83 6.09
N GLU A 51 3.08 -2.10 5.83
CA GLU A 51 4.45 -2.57 5.63
C GLU A 51 5.10 -1.94 4.39
N ALA A 52 4.35 -1.83 3.28
CA ALA A 52 4.79 -1.15 2.07
C ALA A 52 5.09 0.35 2.32
N ARG A 53 4.18 1.06 3.03
CA ARG A 53 4.41 2.47 3.42
C ARG A 53 5.62 2.64 4.33
N LYS A 54 5.86 1.71 5.26
CA LYS A 54 7.05 1.75 6.12
C LYS A 54 8.35 1.51 5.34
N LYS A 55 8.31 0.62 4.35
CA LYS A 55 9.45 0.32 3.46
C LYS A 55 9.66 1.38 2.38
N GLN A 56 8.67 2.23 2.13
CA GLN A 56 8.76 3.29 1.15
C GLN A 56 9.87 4.26 1.55
N HIS A 57 10.89 4.35 0.70
CA HIS A 57 12.00 5.27 0.88
C HIS A 57 11.49 6.71 0.75
N THR A 58 11.32 7.40 1.88
CA THR A 58 10.87 8.79 1.89
C THR A 58 12.08 9.71 1.72
N ILE A 59 12.35 10.11 0.48
CA ILE A 59 13.38 11.11 0.19
C ILE A 59 12.84 12.48 0.60
N LYS A 60 13.35 13.05 1.70
CA LYS A 60 13.07 14.44 2.07
C LYS A 60 14.16 15.32 1.50
N VAL A 61 13.80 16.21 0.57
CA VAL A 61 14.73 17.22 0.05
C VAL A 61 15.06 18.19 1.18
N LYS A 62 16.35 18.27 1.55
CA LYS A 62 16.86 19.22 2.54
C LYS A 62 17.58 20.35 1.81
N GLU A 63 16.94 21.51 1.74
CA GLU A 63 17.56 22.68 1.12
C GLU A 63 18.51 23.39 2.10
N VAL A 64 19.69 23.77 1.60
CA VAL A 64 20.65 24.62 2.34
C VAL A 64 20.87 25.88 1.52
N LYS A 65 20.52 27.05 2.07
CA LYS A 65 20.63 28.34 1.39
C LYS A 65 21.85 29.13 1.88
N PHE A 66 22.57 29.72 0.94
CA PHE A 66 23.72 30.59 1.19
C PHE A 66 23.40 32.03 0.76
N ARG A 67 24.07 33.00 1.38
CA ARG A 67 23.95 34.42 1.04
C ARG A 67 25.32 34.96 0.60
N PRO A 68 25.38 35.94 -0.31
CA PRO A 68 26.60 36.67 -0.61
C PRO A 68 27.11 37.40 0.66
N GLY A 69 28.41 37.32 0.94
CA GLY A 69 29.01 37.88 2.16
C GLY A 69 28.94 36.98 3.40
N ILE A 70 28.73 35.67 3.21
CA ILE A 70 28.84 34.70 4.31
C ILE A 70 30.27 34.64 4.84
N GLU A 71 30.41 34.63 6.16
CA GLU A 71 31.69 34.46 6.84
C GLU A 71 32.14 32.99 6.79
N ASP A 72 33.46 32.75 6.77
CA ASP A 72 34.05 31.41 6.64
C ASP A 72 33.51 30.42 7.68
N HIS A 73 33.25 30.88 8.91
CA HIS A 73 32.70 30.03 9.97
C HIS A 73 31.27 29.55 9.66
N ASP A 74 30.38 30.45 9.23
CA ASP A 74 28.99 30.11 8.88
C ASP A 74 28.93 29.22 7.62
N TYR A 75 29.87 29.42 6.67
CA TYR A 75 30.02 28.54 5.52
C TYR A 75 30.39 27.11 5.95
N GLN A 76 31.43 26.94 6.77
CA GLN A 76 31.86 25.63 7.26
C GLN A 76 30.76 24.91 8.06
N PHE A 77 29.99 25.65 8.87
CA PHE A 77 28.87 25.10 9.62
C PHE A 77 27.76 24.56 8.70
N LYS A 78 27.35 25.34 7.68
CA LYS A 78 26.32 24.93 6.71
C LYS A 78 26.77 23.77 5.83
N VAL A 79 28.04 23.73 5.41
CA VAL A 79 28.61 22.59 4.66
C VAL A 79 28.65 21.33 5.51
N GLY A 80 29.08 21.42 6.77
CA GLY A 80 29.04 20.29 7.70
C GLY A 80 27.62 19.77 7.91
N HIS A 81 26.63 20.68 7.99
CA HIS A 81 25.23 20.32 8.08
C HIS A 81 24.68 19.65 6.81
N ALA A 82 25.08 20.14 5.64
CA ALA A 82 24.69 19.58 4.35
C ALA A 82 25.26 18.16 4.16
N ARG A 83 26.52 17.94 4.55
CA ARG A 83 27.18 16.62 4.50
C ARG A 83 26.49 15.58 5.39
N ARG A 84 25.84 15.97 6.49
CA ARG A 84 25.05 15.07 7.34
C ARG A 84 23.73 14.62 6.73
N PHE A 85 23.29 15.25 5.64
CA PHE A 85 22.07 14.89 4.92
C PHE A 85 22.32 13.92 3.75
N LEU A 86 23.58 13.69 3.38
CA LEU A 86 24.03 12.70 2.40
C LEU A 86 24.34 11.38 3.10
#